data_AF-A0A195CTP0-F1
#
_entry.id   AF-A0A195CTP0-F1
#
_cell.length_a   1.000
_cell.length_b   1.000
_cell.length_c   1.000
_cell.angle_alpha   90.00
_cell.angle_beta   90.00
_cell.angle_gamma   90.00
#
_symmetry.space_group_name_H-M   'P 1'
#
loop_
_entity.id
_entity.type
_entity.pdbx_description
1 polymer ?
#
loop_
_entity_poly.entity_id
_entity_poly.type
_entity_poly.pdbx_seq_one_letter_code
_entity_poly.pdbx_strand_id
1 'polypeptide(L)'
;MEDVIQTTKDDLAKDDESLNIASKCWKRITDAAVKTGYREGIQDGADSVLQEGFDIGYKDGFETAFILGRYKGLAAASTFTLEHPTDVAVALEKTRRGACWICNVESQTKPFNPHENASFSEILSKQRENSAEVINRLHEYFKLDLEKSDTGINSTV
;
A
#
# COMPACT_ATOMS: atom_id res chain seq x y z
N MET A 1 45.71 -51.99 41.12
CA MET A 1 44.70 -52.13 40.04
C MET A 1 43.57 -51.12 40.24
N GLU A 2 43.71 -50.20 41.20
CA GLU A 2 42.75 -49.14 41.51
C GLU A 2 42.85 -47.90 40.60
N ASP A 3 44.04 -47.54 40.10
CA ASP A 3 44.23 -46.31 39.30
C ASP A 3 43.50 -46.32 37.95
N VAL A 4 43.33 -47.49 37.33
CA VAL A 4 42.59 -47.67 36.07
C VAL A 4 41.07 -47.57 36.26
N ILE A 5 40.58 -47.92 37.46
CA ILE A 5 39.16 -47.86 37.82
C ILE A 5 38.77 -46.43 38.22
N GLN A 6 39.70 -45.68 38.82
CA GLN A 6 39.50 -44.28 39.18
C GLN A 6 39.49 -43.37 37.95
N THR A 7 40.41 -43.58 36.99
CA THR A 7 40.43 -42.83 35.70
C THR A 7 39.17 -43.05 34.87
N THR A 8 38.68 -44.29 34.77
CA THR A 8 37.44 -44.58 34.03
C THR A 8 36.17 -43.99 34.65
N LYS A 9 36.10 -43.86 35.98
CA LYS A 9 34.97 -43.17 36.65
C LYS A 9 35.00 -41.65 36.46
N ASP A 10 36.18 -41.04 36.54
CA ASP A 10 36.33 -39.59 36.34
C ASP A 10 36.10 -39.18 34.88
N ASP A 11 36.46 -40.04 33.91
CA ASP A 11 36.21 -39.81 32.49
C ASP A 11 34.72 -39.96 32.12
N LEU A 12 34.00 -40.92 32.73
CA LEU A 12 32.55 -41.09 32.55
C LEU A 12 31.74 -39.93 33.16
N ALA A 13 32.17 -39.40 34.31
CA ALA A 13 31.51 -38.25 34.95
C ALA A 13 31.72 -36.94 34.17
N LYS A 14 32.88 -36.75 33.55
CA LYS A 14 33.16 -35.59 32.67
C LYS A 14 32.38 -35.63 31.37
N ASP A 15 32.18 -36.82 30.80
CA ASP A 15 31.38 -36.99 29.59
C ASP A 15 29.90 -36.64 29.83
N ASP A 16 29.34 -37.05 30.98
CA ASP A 16 27.96 -36.71 31.37
C ASP A 16 27.78 -35.19 31.60
N GLU A 17 28.75 -34.52 32.22
CA GLU A 17 28.70 -33.05 32.37
C GLU A 17 28.85 -32.32 31.03
N SER A 18 29.73 -32.80 30.14
CA SER A 18 29.89 -32.27 28.78
C SER A 18 28.59 -32.41 27.97
N LEU A 19 27.95 -33.58 28.00
CA LEU A 19 26.67 -33.83 27.35
C LEU A 19 25.54 -32.97 27.92
N ASN A 20 25.53 -32.74 29.23
CA ASN A 20 24.57 -31.86 29.90
C ASN A 20 24.74 -30.39 29.45
N ILE A 21 25.98 -29.91 29.37
CA ILE A 21 26.30 -28.57 28.86
C ILE A 21 25.87 -28.45 27.38
N ALA A 22 26.19 -29.45 26.56
CA ALA A 22 25.82 -29.49 25.15
C ALA A 22 24.29 -29.44 24.98
N SER A 23 23.55 -30.23 25.75
CA SER A 23 22.08 -30.26 25.74
C SER A 23 21.46 -28.91 26.12
N LYS A 24 21.98 -28.26 27.18
CA LYS A 24 21.54 -26.91 27.57
C LYS A 24 21.86 -25.86 26.51
N CYS A 25 23.04 -25.93 25.91
CA CYS A 25 23.46 -25.04 24.83
C CYS A 25 22.55 -25.20 23.62
N TRP A 26 22.32 -26.44 23.19
CA TRP A 26 21.40 -26.78 22.11
C TRP A 26 20.01 -26.23 22.38
N LYS A 27 19.44 -26.49 23.57
CA LYS A 27 18.13 -25.98 23.95
C LYS A 27 18.05 -24.45 23.87
N ARG A 28 19.06 -23.72 24.37
CA ARG A 28 19.09 -22.26 24.29
C ARG A 28 19.12 -21.75 22.85
N ILE A 29 19.93 -22.38 22.00
CA ILE A 29 20.03 -22.03 20.57
C ILE A 29 18.70 -22.31 19.87
N THR A 30 18.11 -23.49 20.09
CA THR A 30 16.82 -23.85 19.51
C THR A 30 15.70 -22.93 20.00
N ASP A 31 15.60 -22.65 21.29
CA ASP A 31 14.58 -21.76 21.86
C ASP A 31 14.72 -20.33 21.29
N ALA A 32 15.94 -19.85 21.10
CA ALA A 32 16.21 -18.56 20.46
C ALA A 32 15.77 -18.58 18.99
N ALA A 33 16.18 -19.59 18.23
CA ALA A 33 15.81 -19.74 16.82
C ALA A 33 14.29 -19.82 16.62
N VAL A 34 13.58 -20.57 17.47
CA VAL A 34 12.11 -20.66 17.42
C VAL A 34 11.45 -19.30 17.67
N LYS A 35 11.89 -18.57 18.70
CA LYS A 35 11.31 -17.26 19.02
C LYS A 35 11.59 -16.22 17.93
N THR A 36 12.80 -16.21 17.40
CA THR A 36 13.20 -15.31 16.32
C THR A 36 12.42 -15.64 15.06
N GLY A 37 12.44 -16.90 14.60
CA GLY A 37 11.72 -17.31 13.39
C GLY A 37 10.21 -17.09 13.49
N TYR A 38 9.60 -17.25 14.66
CA TYR A 38 8.19 -16.91 14.85
C TYR A 38 7.92 -15.41 14.71
N ARG A 39 8.75 -14.55 15.32
CA ARG A 39 8.60 -13.09 15.21
C ARG A 39 8.83 -12.60 13.78
N GLU A 40 9.88 -13.09 13.14
CA GLU A 40 10.20 -12.77 11.74
C GLU A 40 9.08 -13.25 10.82
N GLY A 41 8.59 -14.47 10.96
CA GLY A 41 7.49 -14.97 10.14
C GLY A 41 6.18 -14.19 10.28
N ILE A 42 5.86 -13.70 11.48
CA ILE A 42 4.69 -12.82 11.69
C ILE A 42 4.92 -11.46 11.01
N GLN A 43 6.12 -10.89 11.14
CA GLN A 43 6.47 -9.61 10.53
C GLN A 43 6.47 -9.70 9.01
N ASP A 44 7.13 -10.71 8.44
CA ASP A 44 7.19 -10.96 7.01
C ASP A 44 5.79 -11.16 6.42
N GLY A 45 4.92 -11.89 7.12
CA GLY A 45 3.53 -12.06 6.71
C GLY A 45 2.76 -10.75 6.70
N ALA A 46 2.91 -9.92 7.74
CA ALA A 46 2.26 -8.61 7.82
C ALA A 46 2.76 -7.66 6.73
N ASP A 47 4.08 -7.62 6.50
CA ASP A 47 4.71 -6.78 5.49
C ASP A 47 4.33 -7.23 4.07
N SER A 48 4.23 -8.54 3.82
CA SER A 48 3.79 -9.07 2.53
C SER A 48 2.37 -8.61 2.18
N VAL A 49 1.42 -8.71 3.12
CA VAL A 49 0.04 -8.29 2.88
C VAL A 49 -0.05 -6.76 2.74
N LEU A 50 0.71 -6.02 3.54
CA LEU A 50 0.78 -4.56 3.44
C LEU A 50 1.32 -4.14 2.07
N GLN A 51 2.40 -4.78 1.60
CA GLN A 51 3.01 -4.45 0.32
C GLN A 51 2.08 -4.76 -0.85
N GLU A 52 1.38 -5.90 -0.83
CA GLU A 52 0.38 -6.23 -1.84
C GLU A 52 -0.72 -5.16 -1.92
N GLY A 53 -1.26 -4.75 -0.76
CA GLY A 53 -2.26 -3.67 -0.70
C GLY A 53 -1.70 -2.33 -1.18
N PHE A 54 -0.46 -2.01 -0.83
CA PHE A 54 0.22 -0.79 -1.27
C PHE A 54 0.43 -0.79 -2.79
N ASP A 55 0.91 -1.89 -3.38
CA ASP A 55 1.18 -1.98 -4.82
C ASP A 55 -0.09 -1.79 -5.63
N ILE A 56 -1.20 -2.40 -5.21
CA ILE A 56 -2.53 -2.20 -5.82
C ILE A 56 -2.94 -0.74 -5.72
N GLY A 57 -2.87 -0.15 -4.52
CA GLY A 57 -3.27 1.23 -4.28
C GLY A 57 -2.39 2.25 -5.00
N TYR A 58 -1.09 1.99 -5.10
CA TYR A 58 -0.13 2.83 -5.80
C TYR A 58 -0.40 2.83 -7.30
N LYS A 59 -0.60 1.65 -7.90
CA LYS A 59 -0.93 1.54 -9.33
C LYS A 59 -2.22 2.30 -9.67
N ASP A 60 -3.32 1.97 -8.98
CA ASP A 60 -4.63 2.58 -9.24
C ASP A 60 -4.61 4.10 -8.97
N GLY A 61 -3.96 4.51 -7.87
CA GLY A 61 -3.82 5.90 -7.48
C GLY A 61 -2.96 6.70 -8.45
N PHE A 62 -1.88 6.12 -8.95
CA PHE A 62 -1.00 6.75 -9.94
C PHE A 62 -1.71 6.93 -11.28
N GLU A 63 -2.35 5.87 -11.81
CA GLU A 63 -3.10 5.94 -13.07
C GLU A 63 -4.19 7.03 -13.00
N THR A 64 -4.95 7.06 -11.90
CA THR A 64 -5.98 8.07 -11.66
C THR A 64 -5.39 9.47 -11.57
N ALA A 65 -4.38 9.68 -10.71
CA ALA A 65 -3.77 10.99 -10.50
C ALA A 65 -3.09 11.52 -11.78
N PHE A 66 -2.52 10.65 -12.60
CA PHE A 66 -1.95 11.01 -13.90
C PHE A 66 -3.02 11.54 -14.85
N ILE A 67 -4.15 10.84 -14.99
CA ILE A 67 -5.28 11.29 -15.82
C ILE A 67 -5.82 12.64 -15.32
N LEU A 68 -6.04 12.78 -14.01
CA LEU A 68 -6.46 14.04 -13.41
C LEU A 68 -5.44 15.17 -13.66
N GLY A 69 -4.14 14.86 -13.60
CA GLY A 69 -3.06 15.78 -13.93
C GLY A 69 -3.13 16.29 -15.37
N ARG A 70 -3.50 15.43 -16.33
CA ARG A 70 -3.72 15.85 -17.73
C ARG A 70 -4.86 16.85 -17.85
N TYR A 71 -6.00 16.61 -17.19
CA TYR A 71 -7.11 17.58 -17.19
C TYR A 71 -6.74 18.90 -16.51
N LYS A 72 -5.94 18.85 -15.44
CA LYS A 72 -5.41 20.07 -14.81
C LYS A 72 -4.48 20.84 -15.73
N GLY A 73 -3.63 20.15 -16.47
CA GLY A 73 -2.80 20.77 -17.50
C GLY A 73 -3.64 21.40 -18.61
N LEU A 74 -4.68 20.70 -19.08
CA LEU A 74 -5.61 21.22 -20.09
C LEU A 74 -6.32 22.48 -19.58
N ALA A 75 -6.87 22.44 -18.37
CA ALA A 75 -7.51 23.59 -17.74
C ALA A 75 -6.58 24.81 -17.64
N ALA A 76 -5.30 24.60 -17.34
CA ALA A 76 -4.31 25.68 -17.26
C ALA A 76 -3.88 26.21 -18.64
N ALA A 77 -3.94 25.38 -19.68
CA ALA A 77 -3.62 25.76 -21.06
C ALA A 77 -4.79 26.40 -21.80
N SER A 78 -6.03 26.12 -21.38
CA SER A 78 -7.23 26.72 -21.96
C SER A 78 -7.23 28.23 -21.75
N THR A 79 -7.38 28.98 -22.84
CA THR A 79 -7.36 30.46 -22.86
C THR A 79 -8.63 31.09 -22.30
N PHE A 80 -9.62 30.29 -21.95
CA PHE A 80 -10.87 30.77 -21.38
C PHE A 80 -10.69 30.98 -19.87
N THR A 81 -10.75 32.24 -19.45
CA THR A 81 -11.05 32.66 -18.07
C THR A 81 -12.52 32.34 -17.73
N LEU A 82 -12.93 31.08 -17.93
CA LEU A 82 -14.24 30.60 -17.55
C LEU A 82 -14.10 30.03 -16.15
N GLU A 83 -14.81 30.61 -15.18
CA GLU A 83 -14.94 29.99 -13.88
C GLU A 83 -15.47 28.57 -14.05
N HIS A 84 -14.66 27.59 -13.65
CA HIS A 84 -15.08 26.20 -13.71
C HIS A 84 -16.24 25.97 -12.73
N PRO A 85 -17.21 25.12 -13.08
CA PRO A 85 -18.18 24.63 -12.12
C PRO A 85 -17.49 24.13 -10.85
N THR A 86 -18.10 24.35 -9.68
CA THR A 86 -17.48 24.07 -8.36
C THR A 86 -16.97 22.63 -8.25
N ASP A 87 -17.72 21.66 -8.76
CA ASP A 87 -17.36 20.24 -8.80
C ASP A 87 -16.08 19.98 -9.63
N VAL A 88 -15.97 20.62 -10.79
CA VAL A 88 -14.78 20.54 -11.67
C VAL A 88 -13.59 21.23 -11.02
N ALA A 89 -13.77 22.42 -10.46
CA ALA A 89 -12.70 23.16 -9.78
C ALA A 89 -12.10 22.35 -8.62
N VAL A 90 -12.94 21.78 -7.77
CA VAL A 90 -12.51 20.95 -6.63
C VAL A 90 -11.71 19.72 -7.10
N ALA A 91 -12.15 19.07 -8.18
CA ALA A 91 -11.44 17.93 -8.77
C ALA A 91 -10.04 18.32 -9.28
N LEU A 92 -9.93 19.49 -9.94
CA LEU A 92 -8.67 20.01 -10.49
C LEU A 92 -7.70 20.56 -9.43
N GLU A 93 -8.20 21.03 -8.28
CA GLU A 93 -7.34 21.45 -7.17
C GLU A 93 -6.67 20.25 -6.49
N LYS A 94 -7.40 19.15 -6.33
CA LYS A 94 -6.99 17.98 -5.53
C LYS A 94 -6.50 16.78 -6.37
N THR A 95 -6.05 17.00 -7.60
CA THR A 95 -5.60 15.92 -8.51
C THR A 95 -4.56 14.98 -7.91
N ARG A 96 -3.63 15.52 -7.10
CA ARG A 96 -2.60 14.73 -6.39
C ARG A 96 -3.15 13.69 -5.41
N ARG A 97 -4.42 13.81 -5.01
CA ARG A 97 -5.10 12.85 -4.13
C ARG A 97 -5.82 11.75 -4.92
N GLY A 98 -5.72 11.73 -6.25
CA GLY A 98 -6.28 10.65 -7.09
C GLY A 98 -7.78 10.44 -6.89
N ALA A 99 -8.57 11.52 -6.72
CA ALA A 99 -10.00 11.43 -6.39
C ALA A 99 -10.28 10.45 -5.22
N CYS A 100 -9.54 10.59 -4.12
CA CYS A 100 -9.67 9.73 -2.94
C CYS A 100 -11.08 9.80 -2.33
N TRP A 101 -11.78 8.65 -2.34
CA TRP A 101 -13.12 8.47 -1.78
C TRP A 101 -13.13 8.64 -0.26
N ILE A 102 -12.15 8.05 0.45
CA ILE A 102 -12.02 8.18 1.92
C ILE A 102 -11.92 9.65 2.31
N CYS A 103 -11.03 10.42 1.64
CA CYS A 103 -10.90 11.86 1.88
C CYS A 103 -12.21 12.62 1.68
N ASN A 104 -13.05 12.20 0.72
CA ASN A 104 -14.35 12.81 0.49
C ASN A 104 -15.31 12.51 1.65
N VAL A 105 -15.41 11.24 2.06
CA VAL A 105 -16.32 10.81 3.13
C VAL A 105 -15.94 11.39 4.49
N GLU A 106 -14.65 11.37 4.85
CA GLU A 106 -14.14 11.96 6.09
C GLU A 106 -14.37 13.48 6.17
N SER A 107 -14.39 14.16 5.01
CA SER A 107 -14.72 15.59 4.98
C SER A 107 -16.20 15.88 5.26
N GLN A 108 -17.08 14.90 5.02
CA GLN A 108 -18.53 15.02 5.16
C GLN A 108 -19.06 14.49 6.48
N THR A 109 -18.35 13.57 7.16
CA THR A 109 -18.81 12.90 8.38
C THR A 109 -17.80 13.02 9.53
N LYS A 110 -18.24 13.55 10.69
CA LYS A 110 -17.55 13.43 11.99
C LYS A 110 -18.56 12.91 13.03
N PRO A 111 -18.19 12.01 13.98
CA PRO A 111 -16.90 11.37 14.23
C PRO A 111 -16.92 9.85 14.03
N PHE A 112 -17.86 9.30 13.25
CA PHE A 112 -17.83 7.88 12.91
C PHE A 112 -16.80 7.65 11.82
N ASN A 113 -16.06 6.55 11.89
CA ASN A 113 -15.09 6.15 10.89
C ASN A 113 -15.78 5.12 9.97
N PRO A 114 -16.52 5.53 8.92
CA PRO A 114 -17.44 4.65 8.19
C PRO A 114 -16.76 3.49 7.44
N HIS A 115 -15.44 3.39 7.52
CA HIS A 115 -14.61 2.39 6.87
C HIS A 115 -14.02 1.37 7.87
N GLU A 116 -14.19 1.55 9.18
CA GLU A 116 -13.52 0.72 10.22
C GLU A 116 -13.87 -0.77 10.11
N ASN A 117 -15.06 -1.08 9.59
CA ASN A 117 -15.51 -2.46 9.37
C ASN A 117 -15.58 -2.86 7.88
N ALA A 118 -15.16 -1.99 6.96
CA ALA A 118 -15.18 -2.30 5.54
C ALA A 118 -13.98 -3.17 5.15
N SER A 119 -14.23 -4.17 4.32
CA SER A 119 -13.15 -4.98 3.76
C SER A 119 -12.31 -4.16 2.76
N PHE A 120 -11.05 -4.58 2.56
CA PHE A 120 -10.16 -3.93 1.60
C PHE A 120 -10.75 -3.89 0.18
N SER A 121 -11.40 -4.97 -0.25
CA SER A 121 -12.03 -5.05 -1.58
C SER A 121 -13.20 -4.07 -1.74
N GLU A 122 -14.01 -3.87 -0.69
CA GLU A 122 -15.09 -2.88 -0.72
C GLU A 122 -14.55 -1.45 -0.80
N ILE A 123 -13.49 -1.14 -0.04
CA ILE A 123 -12.83 0.17 -0.09
C ILE A 123 -12.26 0.41 -1.49
N LEU A 124 -11.59 -0.61 -2.07
CA LEU A 124 -11.01 -0.53 -3.40
C LEU A 124 -12.07 -0.32 -4.48
N SER A 125 -13.21 -1.01 -4.41
CA SER A 125 -14.33 -0.82 -5.35
C SER A 125 -14.86 0.62 -5.29
N LYS A 126 -15.14 1.11 -4.08
CA LYS A 126 -15.63 2.48 -3.87
C LYS A 126 -14.66 3.54 -4.36
N GLN A 127 -13.35 3.32 -4.14
CA GLN A 127 -12.30 4.20 -4.66
C GLN A 127 -12.33 4.23 -6.19
N ARG A 128 -12.40 3.07 -6.85
CA ARG A 128 -12.45 2.96 -8.31
C ARG A 128 -13.69 3.62 -8.89
N GLU A 129 -14.86 3.33 -8.33
CA GLU A 129 -16.13 3.94 -8.74
C GLU A 129 -16.09 5.47 -8.64
N ASN A 130 -15.67 5.99 -7.48
CA ASN A 130 -15.56 7.44 -7.25
C ASN A 130 -14.56 8.10 -8.21
N SER A 131 -13.41 7.46 -8.44
CA SER A 131 -12.40 7.98 -9.36
C SER A 131 -12.87 8.01 -10.80
N ALA A 132 -13.59 6.96 -11.25
CA ALA A 132 -14.16 6.87 -12.59
C ALA A 132 -15.24 7.94 -12.79
N GLU A 133 -16.10 8.17 -11.79
CA GLU A 133 -17.13 9.22 -11.84
C GLU A 133 -16.49 10.60 -12.03
N VAL A 134 -15.47 10.93 -11.23
CA VAL A 134 -14.74 12.21 -11.34
C VAL A 134 -14.05 12.35 -12.70
N ILE A 135 -13.40 11.29 -13.20
CA ILE A 135 -12.73 11.31 -14.50
C ILE A 135 -13.75 11.50 -15.63
N ASN A 136 -14.88 10.79 -15.60
CA ASN A 136 -15.94 10.91 -16.61
C ASN A 136 -16.53 12.32 -16.62
N ARG A 137 -16.77 12.89 -15.44
CA ARG A 137 -17.26 14.26 -15.31
C ARG A 137 -16.30 15.28 -15.92
N LEU A 138 -15.00 15.13 -15.69
CA LEU A 138 -13.97 15.97 -16.30
C LEU A 138 -13.89 15.76 -17.82
N HIS A 139 -13.96 14.50 -18.27
CA HIS A 139 -13.97 14.18 -19.69
C HIS A 139 -15.14 14.85 -20.42
N GLU A 140 -16.35 14.77 -19.89
CA GLU A 140 -17.53 15.44 -20.45
C GLU A 140 -17.37 16.96 -20.49
N TYR A 141 -16.81 17.55 -19.43
CA TYR A 141 -16.59 18.99 -19.35
C TYR A 141 -15.57 19.49 -20.39
N PHE A 142 -14.48 18.75 -20.58
CA PHE A 142 -13.42 19.11 -21.53
C PHE A 142 -13.61 18.53 -22.94
N LYS A 143 -14.71 17.80 -23.20
CA LYS A 143 -14.95 17.11 -24.47
C LYS A 143 -14.83 18.04 -25.68
N LEU A 144 -15.45 19.22 -25.60
CA LEU A 144 -15.44 20.20 -26.69
C LEU A 144 -14.04 20.80 -26.93
N ASP A 145 -13.20 20.89 -25.89
CA ASP A 145 -11.82 21.39 -26.03
C ASP A 145 -10.92 20.34 -26.68
N LEU A 146 -11.13 19.07 -26.37
CA LEU A 146 -10.42 17.95 -27.01
C LEU A 146 -10.77 17.86 -28.51
N GLU A 147 -12.05 17.96 -28.87
CA GLU A 147 -12.50 17.90 -30.28
C GLU A 147 -12.01 19.10 -31.13
N LYS A 148 -11.88 20.29 -30.53
CA LYS A 148 -11.29 21.47 -31.20
C LYS A 148 -9.80 21.30 -31.47
N SER A 149 -9.08 20.61 -30.59
CA SER A 149 -7.65 20.35 -30.77
C SER A 149 -7.37 19.34 -31.89
N ASP A 150 -8.23 18.33 -32.08
CA ASP A 150 -8.11 17.32 -33.14
C ASP A 150 -8.49 17.87 -34.53
N THR A 151 -9.44 18.80 -34.60
CA THR A 151 -9.87 19.41 -35.88
C THR A 151 -8.89 20.46 -36.42
N GLY A 152 -8.05 21.05 -35.57
CA GLY A 152 -6.98 21.98 -36.00
C GLY A 152 -5.83 21.33 -36.76
N ILE A 153 -5.62 20.01 -36.61
CA ILE A 153 -4.52 19.28 -37.29
C ILE A 153 -4.90 18.94 -38.74
N ASN A 154 -6.19 18.70 -39.00
CA ASN A 154 -6.68 18.24 -40.31
C ASN A 154 -7.10 19.38 -41.28
N SER A 155 -6.93 20.65 -40.89
CA SER A 155 -7.33 21.82 -41.71
C SER A 155 -6.16 22.56 -42.36
N THR A 156 -4.94 22.03 -42.32
CA THR A 156 -3.72 22.69 -42.85
C THR A 156 -2.91 21.87 -43.84
N VAL A 157 -3.59 21.09 -44.70
CA VAL A 157 -2.98 20.51 -45.92
C VAL A 157 -3.83 20.85 -47.13
#